data_AF-A0A5K1AEY7-F1
#
_entry.id   AF-A0A5K1AEY7-F1
#
_cell.length_a   1.000
_cell.length_b   1.000
_cell.length_c   1.000
_cell.angle_alpha   90.00
_cell.angle_beta   90.00
_cell.angle_gamma   90.00
#
_symmetry.space_group_name_H-M   'P 1'
#
loop_
_entity.id
_entity.type
_entity.pdbx_description
1 polymer ?
#
loop_
_entity_poly.entity_id
_entity_poly.type
_entity_poly.pdbx_seq_one_letter_code
_entity_poly.pdbx_strand_id
1 'polypeptide(L)' 'ESVNLKYNKQAGDNPWFFFGVSYSGALSAWFRLKFPHLTCGSLASSGVILAVYNFSDFDKQ' A
#
# COMPACT_ATOMS: atom_id res chain seq x y z
N GLU A 1 15.09 15.87 -13.55
CA GLU A 1 14.28 17.10 -13.73
C GLU A 1 13.16 17.01 -14.77
N SER A 2 12.87 15.84 -15.39
CA SER A 2 12.26 15.84 -16.73
C SER A 2 11.01 14.98 -16.97
N VAL A 3 10.44 14.31 -15.97
CA VAL A 3 9.19 13.53 -16.19
C VAL A 3 7.94 14.41 -16.09
N ASN A 4 7.84 15.27 -15.06
CA ASN A 4 6.67 16.14 -14.89
C ASN A 4 6.57 17.22 -15.97
N LEU A 5 7.70 17.78 -16.38
CA LEU A 5 7.79 18.77 -17.47
C LEU A 5 7.44 18.16 -18.84
N LYS A 6 7.84 16.91 -19.10
CA LYS A 6 7.56 16.20 -20.37
C LYS A 6 6.09 15.81 -20.51
N TYR A 7 5.38 15.59 -19.41
CA TYR A 7 3.96 15.22 -19.40
C TYR A 7 3.03 16.36 -18.97
N ASN A 8 3.53 17.60 -18.88
CA ASN A 8 2.79 18.80 -18.46
C ASN A 8 1.94 18.57 -17.19
N LYS A 9 2.44 17.77 -16.25
CA LYS A 9 1.73 17.46 -15.01
C LYS A 9 1.92 18.59 -14.02
N GLN A 10 0.81 19.15 -13.53
CA GLN A 10 0.84 20.10 -12.41
C GLN A 10 1.46 19.41 -11.19
N ALA A 11 2.31 20.12 -10.45
CA ALA A 11 3.12 19.56 -9.37
C ALA A 11 2.31 18.88 -8.24
N GLY A 12 0.99 19.10 -8.18
CA GLY A 12 0.09 18.50 -7.20
C GLY A 12 -0.64 17.23 -7.64
N ASP A 13 -0.65 16.89 -8.93
CA ASP A 13 -1.55 15.86 -9.49
C ASP A 13 -0.78 14.59 -9.91
N ASN A 14 0.18 14.21 -9.08
CA ASN A 14 1.01 13.02 -9.29
C ASN A 14 0.45 11.85 -8.48
N PRO A 15 -0.32 10.93 -9.09
CA PRO A 15 -0.78 9.74 -8.40
C PRO A 15 0.40 8.86 -8.00
N TRP A 16 0.60 8.68 -6.70
CA TRP A 16 1.63 7.78 -6.16
C TRP A 16 1.09 6.37 -5.98
N PHE A 17 1.90 5.37 -6.33
CA PHE A 17 1.63 3.96 -6.07
C PHE A 17 2.54 3.45 -4.95
N PHE A 18 1.96 2.75 -3.99
CA PHE A 18 2.67 2.14 -2.88
C PHE A 18 2.82 0.63 -3.11
N PHE A 19 4.02 0.09 -2.91
CA PHE A 19 4.30 -1.33 -3.10
C PHE A 19 4.87 -1.90 -1.81
N GLY A 20 4.37 -3.07 -1.40
CA GLY A 20 4.85 -3.77 -0.22
C GLY A 20 4.57 -5.26 -0.30
N VAL A 21 5.44 -6.05 0.33
CA VAL A 21 5.34 -7.51 0.40
C VAL A 21 5.43 -7.96 1.86
N SER A 22 4.70 -9.01 2.26
CA SER A 22 4.67 -9.50 3.64
C SER A 22 4.22 -8.40 4.62
N TYR A 23 4.93 -8.15 5.72
CA TYR A 23 4.59 -7.09 6.68
C TYR A 23 4.46 -5.70 6.02
N SER A 24 5.39 -5.37 5.11
CA SER A 24 5.31 -4.11 4.35
C SER A 24 4.11 -4.07 3.39
N GLY A 25 3.60 -5.23 2.96
CA GLY A 25 2.36 -5.35 2.20
C GLY A 25 1.14 -5.02 3.05
N ALA A 26 1.07 -5.51 4.29
CA ALA A 26 0.02 -5.13 5.22
C ALA A 26 0.04 -3.62 5.50
N LEU A 27 1.22 -3.05 5.71
CA LEU A 27 1.40 -1.60 5.89
C LEU A 27 1.00 -0.80 4.64
N SER A 28 1.34 -1.29 3.44
CA SER A 28 0.96 -0.67 2.15
C SER A 28 -0.56 -0.56 2.01
N ALA A 29 -1.29 -1.64 2.35
CA ALA A 29 -2.75 -1.64 2.34
C ALA A 29 -3.35 -0.72 3.41
N TRP A 30 -2.81 -0.71 4.64
CA TRP A 30 -3.26 0.20 5.71
C TRP A 30 -2.96 1.67 5.39
N PHE A 31 -1.85 1.96 4.73
CA PHE A 31 -1.50 3.29 4.28
C PHE A 31 -2.53 3.83 3.26
N ARG A 32 -2.95 2.98 2.30
CA ARG A 32 -4.01 3.32 1.34
C ARG A 32 -5.36 3.58 2.01
N LEU A 33 -5.71 2.79 3.04
CA LEU A 33 -6.94 2.99 3.81
C LEU A 33 -6.95 4.31 4.57
N LYS A 34 -5.80 4.70 5.17
CA LYS A 34 -5.71 5.92 5.98
C LYS A 34 -5.55 7.19 5.15
N PHE A 35 -4.87 7.11 4.01
CA PHE A 35 -4.56 8.27 3.17
C PHE A 35 -5.00 8.07 1.72
N PRO A 36 -6.32 7.94 1.46
CA PRO A 36 -6.81 7.64 0.14
C PRO A 36 -6.62 8.77 -0.87
N HIS A 37 -6.40 10.00 -0.39
CA HIS A 37 -6.19 11.21 -1.18
C HIS A 37 -4.72 11.42 -1.61
N LEU A 38 -3.77 10.71 -1.00
CA LEU A 38 -2.33 10.83 -1.31
C LEU A 38 -1.83 9.74 -2.27
N THR A 39 -2.60 8.65 -2.42
CA THR A 39 -2.16 7.47 -3.19
C THR A 39 -3.24 6.99 -4.15
N CYS A 40 -2.86 6.70 -5.39
CA CYS A 40 -3.78 6.14 -6.39
C CYS A 40 -4.12 4.68 -6.06
N GLY A 41 -3.12 3.90 -5.67
CA GLY A 41 -3.29 2.49 -5.33
C GLY A 41 -2.12 1.94 -4.54
N SER A 42 -2.35 0.78 -3.91
CA SER A 42 -1.34 0.03 -3.16
C SER A 42 -1.31 -1.42 -3.62
N LEU A 43 -0.13 -1.96 -3.88
CA LEU A 43 0.10 -3.39 -4.10
C LEU A 43 0.63 -4.01 -2.82
N ALA A 44 -0.14 -4.93 -2.25
CA ALA A 44 0.14 -5.63 -1.02
C ALA A 44 0.23 -7.13 -1.30
N SER A 45 1.43 -7.62 -1.63
CA SER A 45 1.64 -9.04 -1.96
C SER A 45 1.93 -9.84 -0.69
N SER A 46 1.18 -10.93 -0.46
CA SER A 46 1.31 -11.78 0.74
C SER A 46 1.34 -11.03 2.07
N GLY A 47 0.68 -9.87 2.15
CA GLY A 47 0.58 -9.10 3.38
C GLY A 47 -0.49 -9.67 4.30
N VAL A 48 -0.16 -9.86 5.57
CA VAL A 48 -1.14 -10.23 6.61
C VAL A 48 -1.97 -8.98 6.95
N ILE A 49 -2.88 -8.61 6.05
CA ILE A 49 -3.80 -7.47 6.24
C ILE A 49 -4.86 -7.75 7.29
N LEU A 50 -5.24 -9.01 7.46
CA LEU A 50 -6.16 -9.48 8.50
C LEU A 50 -5.35 -10.15 9.62
N ALA A 51 -4.94 -9.35 10.60
CA ALA A 51 -4.33 -9.88 11.82
C ALA A 51 -5.42 -10.55 12.67
N VAL A 52 -5.52 -11.87 12.60
CA VAL A 52 -6.40 -12.65 13.48
C VAL A 52 -5.73 -12.72 14.85
N TYR A 53 -6.30 -12.00 15.84
CA TYR A 53 -5.76 -11.95 17.21
C TYR A 53 -5.75 -13.33 17.89
N ASN A 54 -6.68 -14.20 17.53
CA ASN A 54 -6.79 -15.56 18.07
C ASN A 54 -6.77 -16.58 16.92
N PHE A 55 -5.58 -16.90 16.43
CA PHE A 55 -5.39 -17.90 15.39
C PHE A 55 -5.12 -19.28 16.02
N SER A 56 -6.17 -19.87 16.58
CA SER A 56 -6.10 -21.15 17.31
C SER A 56 -5.74 -22.34 16.41
N ASP A 57 -5.78 -22.19 15.08
CA ASP A 57 -5.32 -23.19 14.12
C ASP A 57 -3.79 -23.31 14.04
N PHE A 58 -3.02 -22.34 14.55
CA PHE A 58 -1.57 -22.51 14.70
C PHE A 58 -1.20 -23.47 15.84
N ASP A 59 -2.03 -23.52 16.88
CA ASP A 59 -1.85 -24.39 18.05
C ASP A 59 -2.28 -25.85 17.78
N LYS A 60 -2.91 -26.14 16.64
CA LYS A 60 -3.31 -27.49 16.24
C LYS A 60 -2.24 -28.19 15.41
N GLN A 61 -1.00 -28.22 15.89
CA GLN A 61 0.08 -29.03 15.31
C GLN A 61 0.09 -30.45 15.87
#